data_AF-A0A7C0ZHY0-F1
#
_entry.id   AF-A0A7C0ZHY0-F1
#
_cell.length_a   1.000
_cell.length_b   1.000
_cell.length_c   1.000
_cell.angle_alpha   90.00
_cell.angle_beta   90.00
_cell.angle_gamma   90.00
#
_symmetry.space_group_name_H-M   'P 1'
#
loop_
_entity.id
_entity.type
_entity.pdbx_description
1 polymer ?
#
loop_
_entity_poly.entity_id
_entity_poly.type
_entity_poly.pdbx_seq_one_letter_code
_entity_poly.pdbx_strand_id
1 'polypeptide(L)' 'INRIRAQRKHLAKLRERRLISVSTYRMLYRKAKGGEFRSVSDLERYISENNLRRRAFG' A
#
# COMPACT_ATOMS: atom_id res chain seq x y z
N ILE A 1 -10.62 -15.63 -3.34
CA ILE A 1 -10.00 -14.79 -4.41
C ILE A 1 -10.14 -13.26 -4.18
N ASN A 2 -11.01 -12.77 -3.28
CA ASN A 2 -11.25 -11.32 -3.10
C ASN A 2 -10.19 -10.53 -2.32
N ARG A 3 -9.25 -11.18 -1.62
CA ARG A 3 -8.26 -10.50 -0.75
C ARG A 3 -7.31 -9.58 -1.52
N ILE A 4 -6.77 -10.06 -2.64
CA ILE A 4 -5.86 -9.25 -3.48
C ILE A 4 -6.57 -8.06 -4.12
N ARG A 5 -7.87 -8.18 -4.45
CA ARG A 5 -8.68 -7.09 -4.99
C ARG A 5 -8.84 -5.97 -3.95
N ALA A 6 -9.11 -6.34 -2.69
CA ALA A 6 -9.22 -5.39 -1.60
C ALA A 6 -7.91 -4.62 -1.36
N GLN A 7 -6.77 -5.32 -1.34
CA GLN A 7 -5.44 -4.70 -1.19
C GLN A 7 -5.12 -3.73 -2.33
N ARG A 8 -5.37 -4.12 -3.59
CA ARG A 8 -5.15 -3.26 -4.75
C ARG A 8 -6.04 -2.02 -4.73
N LYS A 9 -7.32 -2.17 -4.37
CA LYS A 9 -8.25 -1.04 -4.22
C LYS A 9 -7.78 -0.09 -3.13
N HIS A 10 -7.27 -0.61 -2.02
CA HIS A 10 -6.72 0.21 -0.94
C HIS A 10 -5.47 0.97 -1.38
N LEU A 11 -4.49 0.30 -2.01
CA LEU A 11 -3.30 0.95 -2.57
C LEU A 11 -3.62 2.04 -3.59
N ALA A 12 -4.62 1.81 -4.45
CA ALA A 12 -5.08 2.80 -5.42
C ALA A 12 -5.62 4.06 -4.71
N LYS A 13 -6.43 3.90 -3.66
CA LYS A 13 -6.93 5.01 -2.83
C LYS A 13 -5.80 5.79 -2.15
N LEU A 14 -4.80 5.10 -1.61
CA LEU A 14 -3.65 5.77 -0.98
C LEU A 14 -2.87 6.62 -1.98
N ARG A 15 -2.68 6.12 -3.21
CA ARG A 15 -2.02 6.85 -4.29
C ARG A 15 -2.84 8.06 -4.75
N GLU A 16 -4.14 7.87 -4.93
CA GLU A 16 -5.07 8.93 -5.35
C GLU A 16 -5.10 10.09 -4.35
N ARG A 17 -5.13 9.76 -3.05
CA ARG A 17 -5.03 10.73 -1.95
C ARG A 17 -3.62 11.27 -1.73
N ARG A 18 -2.64 10.90 -2.58
CA ARG A 18 -1.22 11.27 -2.47
C ARG A 18 -0.57 10.93 -1.12
N LEU A 19 -1.14 9.97 -0.38
CA LEU A 19 -0.63 9.49 0.92
C LEU A 19 0.63 8.64 0.77
N ILE A 20 0.87 8.10 -0.42
CA ILE A 20 2.09 7.38 -0.78
C ILE A 20 2.62 7.91 -2.12
N SER A 21 3.92 7.84 -2.33
CA SER A 21 4.52 8.16 -3.63
C SER A 21 4.18 7.09 -4.68
N VAL A 22 4.34 7.43 -5.95
CA VAL A 22 4.13 6.49 -7.06
C VAL A 22 5.12 5.32 -7.00
N SER A 23 6.37 5.57 -6.57
CA SER A 23 7.38 4.52 -6.38
C SER A 23 6.97 3.53 -5.28
N THR A 24 6.56 4.05 -4.12
CA THR A 24 6.03 3.26 -3.00
C THR A 24 4.80 2.45 -3.43
N TYR A 25 3.86 3.05 -4.16
CA TYR A 25 2.70 2.34 -4.70
C TYR A 25 3.12 1.15 -5.58
N ARG A 26 4.04 1.34 -6.53
CA ARG A 26 4.50 0.28 -7.43
C ARG A 26 5.23 -0.85 -6.69
N MET A 27 5.98 -0.52 -5.64
CA MET A 27 6.65 -1.50 -4.78
C MET A 27 5.62 -2.34 -4.02
N LEU A 28 4.70 -1.70 -3.31
CA LEU A 28 3.67 -2.36 -2.51
C LEU A 28 2.72 -3.19 -3.39
N TYR A 29 2.39 -2.71 -4.59
CA TYR A 29 1.55 -3.45 -5.53
C TYR A 29 2.21 -4.77 -5.98
N ARG A 30 3.53 -4.76 -6.20
CA ARG A 30 4.30 -5.98 -6.53
C ARG A 30 4.35 -6.95 -5.35
N LYS A 31 4.59 -6.46 -4.14
CA LYS A 31 4.56 -7.28 -2.91
C LYS A 31 3.17 -7.90 -2.65
N ALA A 32 2.11 -7.13 -2.84
CA ALA A 32 0.73 -7.62 -2.76
C ALA A 32 0.43 -8.67 -3.84
N LYS A 33 0.98 -8.52 -5.05
CA LYS A 33 0.88 -9.54 -6.11
C LYS A 33 1.61 -10.83 -5.74
N GLY A 34 2.73 -10.73 -5.04
CA GLY A 34 3.49 -11.88 -4.53
C GLY A 34 2.89 -12.56 -3.30
N GLY A 35 1.82 -12.01 -2.72
CA GLY A 35 1.15 -12.59 -1.55
C GLY A 35 1.81 -12.28 -0.21
N GLU A 36 2.69 -11.28 -0.13
CA GLU A 36 3.32 -10.90 1.16
C GLU A 36 2.32 -10.41 2.21
N PHE A 37 1.17 -9.87 1.79
CA PHE A 37 0.15 -9.37 2.71
C PHE A 37 -1.02 -10.35 2.79
N ARG A 38 -1.38 -10.77 4.01
CA ARG A 38 -2.51 -11.66 4.26
C ARG A 38 -3.84 -10.90 4.27
N SER A 39 -3.81 -9.62 4.64
CA SER A 39 -4.98 -8.73 4.73
C SER A 39 -4.66 -7.27 4.34
N VAL A 40 -5.68 -6.39 4.33
CA VAL A 40 -5.47 -4.94 4.16
C VAL A 40 -4.80 -4.34 5.40
N SER A 41 -5.14 -4.84 6.60
CA SER A 41 -4.53 -4.41 7.86
C SER A 41 -3.03 -4.70 7.91
N ASP A 42 -2.59 -5.86 7.42
CA ASP A 42 -1.14 -6.18 7.32
C ASP A 42 -0.41 -5.21 6.39
N LEU A 43 -1.07 -4.82 5.28
CA LEU A 43 -0.52 -3.86 4.33
C LEU A 43 -0.39 -2.47 4.97
N GLU A 44 -1.41 -2.01 5.71
CA GLU A 44 -1.33 -0.74 6.44
C GLU A 44 -0.25 -0.76 7.52
N ARG A 45 -0.14 -1.87 8.27
CA ARG A 45 0.89 -2.07 9.28
C ARG A 45 2.28 -1.97 8.65
N TYR A 46 2.52 -2.67 7.54
CA TYR A 46 3.78 -2.60 6.81
C TYR A 46 4.12 -1.18 6.34
N ILE A 47 3.12 -0.44 5.82
CA ILE A 47 3.30 0.95 5.41
C ILE A 47 3.72 1.84 6.59
N SER A 48 3.11 1.63 7.76
CA SER A 48 3.40 2.39 8.98
C SER A 48 4.80 2.05 9.52
N GLU A 49 5.13 0.76 9.63
CA GLU A 49 6.43 0.28 10.13
C GLU A 49 7.60 0.75 9.27
N ASN A 50 7.41 0.76 7.95
CA ASN A 50 8.45 1.19 7.01
C ASN A 50 8.41 2.70 6.72
N ASN A 51 7.60 3.49 7.44
CA ASN A 51 7.45 4.93 7.22
C ASN A 51 7.20 5.31 5.75
N LEU A 52 6.46 4.46 5.02
CA LEU A 52 6.24 4.60 3.57
C LEU A 52 5.15 5.62 3.22
N ARG A 53 4.49 6.18 4.23
CA ARG A 53 3.59 7.32 4.06
C ARG A 53 4.41 8.52 3.60
N ARG A 54 3.88 9.23 2.61
CA ARG A 54 4.43 10.51 2.18
C ARG A 54 4.39 11.44 3.38
N ARG A 55 5.56 11.72 3.96
CA ARG A 55 5.68 12.80 4.93
C ARG A 55 5.28 14.08 4.19
N ALA A 56 4.31 14.79 4.75
CA ALA A 56 4.02 16.15 4.32
C ALA A 56 5.24 16.99 4.70
N PHE A 57 6.26 16.97 3.85
CA PHE A 57 7.23 18.05 3.81
C PHE A 57 6.47 19.22 3.21
N GLY A 58 5.83 19.98 4.09
CA GLY A 58 5.58 21.40 3.89
C GLY A 58 6.85 22.15 4.22
#